data_AF-A0A1I4PMN2-F1
#
_entry.id   AF-A0A1I4PMN2-F1
#
_cell.length_a   1.000
_cell.length_b   1.000
_cell.length_c   1.000
_cell.angle_alpha   90.00
_cell.angle_beta   90.00
_cell.angle_gamma   90.00
#
_symmetry.space_group_name_H-M   'P 1'
#
loop_
_entity.id
_entity.type
_entity.pdbx_description
1 polymer ?
#
loop_
_entity_poly.entity_id
_entity_poly.type
_entity_poly.pdbx_seq_one_letter_code
_entity_poly.pdbx_strand_id
1 'polypeptide(L)'
;MIEQLSYLRPSNLDGAKHARAILSLLVKRFRQSWLEVRIIFRGGSGCCRHRMLAWCEHHEVGYLIEIAQNKRLNEISAQWQQSAVCRMR
;
A
#
# COMPACT_ATOMS: atom_id res chain seq x y z
N MET A 1 9.53 -10.90 -7.95
CA MET A 1 9.45 -11.62 -6.66
C MET A 1 8.27 -11.06 -5.88
N ILE A 2 7.38 -11.92 -5.37
CA ILE A 2 6.24 -11.52 -4.53
C ILE A 2 6.45 -12.19 -3.17
N GLU A 3 6.69 -11.39 -2.14
CA GLU A 3 6.93 -11.87 -0.77
C GLU A 3 5.71 -11.51 0.10
N GLN A 4 5.20 -12.48 0.85
CA GLN A 4 4.08 -12.29 1.79
C GLN A 4 4.59 -12.51 3.22
N LEU A 5 4.38 -11.52 4.10
CA LEU A 5 4.84 -11.55 5.48
C LEU A 5 3.66 -11.48 6.45
N SER A 6 3.56 -12.46 7.34
CA SER A 6 2.57 -12.54 8.41
C SER A 6 3.17 -12.06 9.74
N TYR A 7 2.66 -10.95 10.26
CA TYR A 7 3.10 -10.35 11.53
C TYR A 7 1.92 -10.30 12.52
N LEU A 8 2.00 -11.12 13.57
CA LEU A 8 1.01 -11.13 14.66
C LEU A 8 1.20 -9.93 15.58
N ARG A 9 0.09 -9.36 16.02
CA ARG A 9 0.07 -8.20 16.91
C ARG A 9 -1.25 -8.15 17.71
N PRO A 10 -1.25 -7.48 18.88
CA PRO A 10 -2.48 -7.22 19.62
C PRO A 10 -3.52 -6.48 18.76
N SER A 11 -4.79 -6.87 18.86
CA SER A 11 -5.89 -6.34 18.06
C SER A 11 -6.21 -4.86 18.34
N ASN A 12 -5.90 -4.37 19.54
CA ASN A 12 -6.19 -3.00 19.97
C ASN A 12 -5.17 -1.95 19.45
N LEU A 13 -4.33 -2.31 18.48
CA LEU A 13 -3.32 -1.42 17.90
C LEU A 13 -3.68 -1.04 16.47
N ASP A 14 -3.33 0.17 16.07
CA ASP A 14 -3.53 0.69 14.71
C ASP A 14 -3.03 -0.28 13.64
N GLY A 15 -3.90 -0.66 12.68
CA GLY A 15 -3.68 -1.51 11.49
C GLY A 15 -2.28 -1.48 10.87
N ALA A 16 -1.69 -0.29 10.77
CA ALA A 16 -0.46 -0.05 10.05
C ALA A 16 0.72 0.39 10.95
N LYS A 17 0.57 0.33 12.28
CA LYS A 17 1.55 0.85 13.26
C LYS A 17 3.01 0.47 12.96
N HIS A 18 3.26 -0.78 12.55
CA HIS A 18 4.62 -1.27 12.27
C HIS A 18 4.92 -1.45 10.79
N ALA A 19 3.98 -1.16 9.90
CA ALA A 19 4.12 -1.43 8.46
C ALA A 19 5.34 -0.74 7.86
N ARG A 20 5.57 0.54 8.19
CA ARG A 20 6.74 1.30 7.68
C ARG A 20 8.08 0.70 8.15
N ALA A 21 8.16 0.26 9.40
CA ALA A 21 9.40 -0.30 9.95
C ALA A 21 9.75 -1.62 9.27
N ILE A 22 8.75 -2.49 9.11
CA ILE A 22 8.88 -3.77 8.41
C ILE A 22 9.26 -3.53 6.94
N LEU A 23 8.56 -2.62 6.26
CA LEU A 23 8.86 -2.25 4.87
C LEU A 23 10.31 -1.78 4.72
N SER A 24 10.78 -0.92 5.62
CA SER A 24 12.16 -0.42 5.60
C SER A 24 13.19 -1.53 5.73
N LEU A 25 12.97 -2.50 6.63
CA LEU A 25 13.85 -3.65 6.79
C LEU A 25 13.90 -4.53 5.54
N LEU A 26 12.73 -4.82 4.95
CA LEU A 26 12.62 -5.63 3.74
C LEU A 26 13.31 -4.95 2.54
N VAL A 27 13.02 -3.67 2.31
CA VAL A 27 13.64 -2.90 1.21
C VAL A 27 15.16 -2.89 1.34
N LYS A 28 15.69 -2.66 2.55
CA LYS A 28 17.13 -2.72 2.80
C LYS A 28 17.71 -4.09 2.48
N ARG A 29 17.06 -5.16 2.94
CA ARG A 29 17.53 -6.54 2.69
C ARG A 29 17.47 -6.90 1.21
N PHE A 30 16.42 -6.52 0.50
CA PHE A 30 16.29 -6.79 -0.93
C PHE A 30 17.34 -6.05 -1.75
N ARG A 31 17.63 -4.78 -1.42
CA ARG A 31 18.68 -4.02 -2.11
C ARG A 31 20.09 -4.56 -1.89
N GLN A 32 20.33 -5.24 -0.77
CA GLN A 32 21.61 -5.94 -0.54
C GLN A 32 21.78 -7.17 -1.46
N SER A 33 20.69 -7.89 -1.73
CA SER A 33 20.73 -9.08 -2.59
C SER A 33 20.55 -8.75 -4.06
N TRP A 34 19.85 -7.67 -4.38
CA TRP A 34 19.56 -7.20 -5.75
C TRP A 34 19.69 -5.69 -5.84
N LEU A 35 20.81 -5.23 -6.40
CA LEU A 35 21.15 -3.81 -6.50
C LEU A 35 20.15 -3.00 -7.34
N GLU A 36 19.58 -3.58 -8.39
CA GLU A 36 18.79 -2.85 -9.40
C GLU A 36 17.33 -3.33 -9.49
N VAL A 37 16.77 -3.81 -8.36
CA VAL A 37 15.37 -4.27 -8.32
C VAL A 37 14.40 -3.11 -8.11
N ARG A 38 13.38 -3.02 -8.97
CA ARG A 38 12.23 -2.14 -8.75
C ARG A 38 11.33 -2.72 -7.66
N ILE A 39 11.11 -1.96 -6.59
CA ILE A 39 10.25 -2.37 -5.48
C ILE A 39 8.95 -1.56 -5.51
N ILE A 40 7.82 -2.27 -5.44
CA ILE A 40 6.48 -1.66 -5.37
C ILE A 40 5.78 -2.15 -4.11
N PHE A 41 5.48 -1.24 -3.19
CA PHE A 41 4.72 -1.50 -1.98
C PHE A 41 3.21 -1.42 -2.26
N ARG A 42 2.48 -2.49 -1.96
CA ARG A 42 1.01 -2.50 -2.04
C ARG A 42 0.42 -2.58 -0.64
N GLY A 43 -0.55 -1.71 -0.33
CA GLY A 43 -1.18 -1.67 0.98
C GLY A 43 -2.62 -1.16 0.96
N GLY A 44 -3.41 -1.56 1.96
CA GLY A 44 -4.76 -1.05 2.15
C GLY A 44 -4.79 0.38 2.68
N SER A 45 -5.98 0.95 2.84
CA SER A 45 -6.16 2.37 3.23
C SER A 45 -5.53 2.79 4.55
N GLY A 46 -5.37 1.88 5.53
CA GLY A 46 -4.64 2.16 6.78
C GLY A 46 -3.16 2.54 6.56
N CYS A 47 -2.61 2.19 5.40
CA CYS A 47 -1.26 2.49 4.96
C CYS A 47 -1.13 3.86 4.26
N CYS A 48 -2.23 4.54 3.97
CA CYS A 48 -2.24 5.86 3.32
C CYS A 48 -1.86 6.99 4.30
N ARG A 49 -0.65 6.90 4.88
CA ARG A 49 -0.15 7.87 5.87
C ARG A 49 1.01 8.66 5.31
N HIS A 50 0.99 9.97 5.51
CA HIS A 50 1.98 10.89 4.98
C HIS A 50 3.42 10.44 5.25
N ARG A 51 3.77 10.10 6.50
CA ARG A 51 5.12 9.62 6.85
C ARG A 51 5.53 8.33 6.14
N MET A 52 4.58 7.49 5.76
CA MET A 52 4.88 6.25 5.05
C MET A 52 5.05 6.50 3.55
N LEU A 53 4.17 7.31 2.95
CA LEU A 53 4.27 7.70 1.54
C LEU A 53 5.56 8.49 1.27
N ALA A 54 5.85 9.51 2.09
CA ALA A 54 7.10 10.27 2.00
C ALA A 54 8.33 9.38 2.17
N TRP A 55 8.27 8.37 3.05
CA TRP A 55 9.36 7.42 3.19
C TRP A 55 9.57 6.61 1.90
N CYS A 56 8.50 6.13 1.27
CA CYS A 56 8.58 5.44 -0.01
C CYS A 56 9.17 6.32 -1.11
N GLU A 57 8.74 7.57 -1.22
CA GLU A 57 9.27 8.56 -2.18
C GLU A 57 10.77 8.79 -1.98
N HIS A 58 11.21 9.05 -0.74
CA HIS A 58 12.62 9.27 -0.41
C HIS A 58 13.52 8.05 -0.66
N HIS A 59 12.94 6.84 -0.72
CA HIS A 59 13.70 5.60 -0.91
C HIS A 59 13.44 4.97 -2.27
N GLU A 60 12.84 5.68 -3.24
CA GLU A 60 12.56 5.17 -4.59
C GLU A 60 11.75 3.86 -4.58
N VAL A 61 10.83 3.75 -3.62
CA VAL A 61 9.88 2.65 -3.53
C VAL A 61 8.57 3.13 -4.15
N GLY A 62 8.17 2.52 -5.26
CA GLY A 62 6.84 2.78 -5.82
C GLY A 62 5.76 2.28 -4.86
N TYR A 63 4.57 2.87 -4.88
CA TYR A 63 3.47 2.40 -4.04
C TYR A 63 2.13 2.41 -4.76
N LEU A 64 1.29 1.41 -4.46
CA LEU A 64 -0.14 1.41 -4.75
C LEU A 64 -0.87 1.26 -3.42
N ILE A 65 -1.56 2.32 -3.00
CA ILE A 65 -2.32 2.30 -1.77
C ILE A 65 -3.79 2.49 -2.06
N GLU A 66 -4.61 1.60 -1.53
CA GLU A 66 -6.06 1.72 -1.60
C GLU A 66 -6.50 2.92 -0.77
N ILE A 67 -7.47 3.69 -1.26
CA ILE A 67 -8.06 4.79 -0.49
C ILE A 67 -9.36 4.29 0.14
N ALA A 68 -9.62 4.70 1.38
CA ALA A 68 -10.87 4.35 2.05
C ALA A 68 -12.06 4.89 1.25
N GLN A 69 -13.11 4.07 1.13
CA GLN A 69 -14.31 4.48 0.42
C GLN A 69 -14.99 5.68 1.11
N ASN A 70 -15.50 6.60 0.30
CA ASN A 70 -16.23 7.75 0.77
C ASN A 70 -17.64 7.71 0.17
N LYS A 71 -18.68 7.73 1.02
CA LYS A 71 -20.07 7.61 0.58
C LYS A 71 -20.46 8.66 -0.46
N ARG A 72 -20.08 9.92 -0.23
CA ARG A 72 -20.37 11.03 -1.17
C ARG A 72 -19.65 10.83 -2.50
N LEU A 73 -18.38 10.41 -2.49
CA LEU A 73 -17.66 10.12 -3.74
C LEU A 73 -18.25 8.92 -4.47
N ASN A 74 -18.68 7.89 -3.75
CA ASN A 74 -19.33 6.72 -4.34
C ASN A 74 -20.67 7.09 -5.00
N GLU A 75 -21.47 7.94 -4.36
CA GLU A 75 -22.72 8.46 -4.94
C GLU A 75 -22.47 9.24 -6.22
N ILE A 76 -21.53 10.20 -6.18
CA ILE A 76 -21.17 11.01 -7.36
C ILE A 76 -20.60 10.12 -8.47
N SER A 77 -19.83 9.08 -8.12
CA SER A 77 -19.13 8.24 -9.08
C SER A 77 -19.88 6.99 -9.54
N ALA A 78 -21.10 6.77 -9.06
CA ALA A 78 -21.86 5.53 -9.30
C ALA A 78 -21.98 5.17 -10.79
N GLN A 79 -22.24 6.17 -11.66
CA GLN A 79 -22.35 5.96 -13.10
C GLN A 79 -21.03 5.49 -13.74
N TRP A 80 -19.89 6.08 -13.34
CA TRP A 80 -18.58 5.66 -13.84
C TRP A 80 -18.19 4.29 -13.29
N GLN A 81 -18.52 3.99 -12.04
CA GLN A 81 -18.29 2.67 -11.44
C GLN A 81 -19.04 1.58 -12.20
N GLN A 82 -20.33 1.80 -12.53
CA GLN A 82 -21.12 0.88 -13.35
C GLN A 82 -20.53 0.70 -14.75
N SER A 83 -20.12 1.80 -15.38
CA SER A 83 -19.48 1.77 -16.71
C SER A 83 -18.15 1.00 -16.71
N ALA A 84 -17.36 1.14 -15.64
CA ALA A 84 -16.10 0.43 -15.48
C ALA A 84 -16.32 -1.08 -15.29
N VAL A 85 -17.29 -1.48 -14.47
CA VAL A 85 -17.66 -2.89 -14.28
C VAL A 85 -18.14 -3.53 -15.58
N CYS A 86 -18.94 -2.81 -16.37
CA CYS A 86 -19.40 -3.30 -17.67
C CYS A 86 -18.28 -3.44 -18.71
N ARG A 87 -17.21 -2.65 -18.65
CA ARG A 87 -16.06 -2.75 -19.59
C ARG A 87 -15.02 -3.79 -19.19
N MET A 88 -14.99 -4.18 -17.92
CA MET A 88 -14.06 -5.21 -17.42
C MET A 88 -14.62 -6.64 -17.56
N ARG A 89 -15.88 -6.77 -17.96
CA ARG A 89 -16.50 -8.02 -18.41
C ARG A 89 -16.36 -8.16 -19.93
#